data_AF-A0A8D8L456-F1
#
_entry.id   AF-A0A8D8L456-F1
#
_cell.length_a   1.000
_cell.length_b   1.000
_cell.length_c   1.000
_cell.angle_alpha   90.00
_cell.angle_beta   90.00
_cell.angle_gamma   90.00
#
_symmetry.space_group_name_H-M   'P 1'
#
loop_
_entity.id
_entity.type
_entity.pdbx_description
1 polymer ?
#
loop_
_entity_poly.entity_id
_entity_poly.type
_entity_poly.pdbx_seq_one_letter_code
_entity_poly.pdbx_strand_id
1 'polypeptide(L)'
;NSNSQQQQQQQQQQQQQQQQQQAQQPTSVPGQYGQHQTGTATWSGSNTLTYTQSIQPPAPDPRSHGGHQQYWQHGSGGGGGGAGGGAGGVSGSGSGAGSGSGQVQDLPGQPRLLSRQPAPEYWCSVAYFELDTQVGEMFKVPSNRPNVTIDGYVDPSGGNRFCLGALSNVHRTEQSEKARLHIGKGVQLDLRGEGDVWLRCLSDHSVFVQSYYLDREAGRTPGDAVHKIYPAACIKVFDLRQCHLQMQSLATSAQKAAQMQAAAVAGVSGLAVGAPRSISAAAGIGVDDLRRLCILRLSFVKGWGPDYPRQSIKETPCWVEVHLHRALQLLDEVLHQMPIDGPRAVE
;
A
#
# COMPACT_ATOMS: atom_id res chain seq x y z
N ASN A 1 -64.58 13.65 -31.72
CA ASN A 1 -64.68 12.25 -31.27
C ASN A 1 -63.74 11.26 -31.96
N SER A 2 -63.11 11.57 -33.10
CA SER A 2 -62.25 10.59 -33.79
C SER A 2 -60.77 10.58 -33.34
N ASN A 3 -60.25 11.69 -32.77
CA ASN A 3 -58.84 11.75 -32.33
C ASN A 3 -58.55 11.05 -31.01
N SER A 4 -59.51 10.97 -30.09
CA SER A 4 -59.34 10.30 -28.79
C SER A 4 -59.34 8.78 -28.90
N GLN A 5 -60.07 8.21 -29.87
CA GLN A 5 -60.05 6.76 -30.13
C GLN A 5 -58.73 6.29 -30.77
N GLN A 6 -58.13 7.11 -31.65
CA GLN A 6 -56.86 6.76 -32.29
C GLN A 6 -55.69 6.76 -31.30
N GLN A 7 -55.70 7.68 -30.34
CA GLN A 7 -54.66 7.77 -29.31
C GLN A 7 -54.72 6.61 -28.31
N GLN A 8 -55.93 6.12 -28.01
CA GLN A 8 -56.14 4.97 -27.12
C GLN A 8 -55.71 3.64 -27.80
N GLN A 9 -55.90 3.51 -29.11
CA GLN A 9 -55.46 2.34 -29.88
C GLN A 9 -53.93 2.26 -30.01
N GLN A 10 -53.24 3.41 -30.15
CA GLN A 10 -51.78 3.47 -30.19
C GLN A 10 -51.14 3.10 -28.84
N GLN A 11 -51.76 3.48 -27.72
CA GLN A 11 -51.26 3.14 -26.39
C GLN A 11 -51.42 1.65 -26.06
N GLN A 12 -52.49 1.01 -26.54
CA GLN A 12 -52.68 -0.44 -26.40
C GLN A 12 -51.68 -1.27 -27.23
N GLN A 13 -51.29 -0.79 -28.41
CA GLN A 13 -50.28 -1.46 -29.24
C GLN A 13 -48.87 -1.40 -28.63
N GLN A 14 -48.51 -0.30 -27.96
CA GLN A 14 -47.21 -0.20 -27.26
C GLN A 14 -47.13 -1.12 -26.02
N GLN A 15 -48.23 -1.33 -25.29
CA GLN A 15 -48.24 -2.26 -24.16
C GLN A 15 -48.12 -3.73 -24.59
N GLN A 16 -48.67 -4.13 -25.74
CA GLN A 16 -48.50 -5.49 -26.27
C GLN A 16 -47.08 -5.80 -26.75
N GLN A 17 -46.34 -4.81 -27.27
CA GLN A 17 -44.94 -5.01 -27.67
C GLN A 17 -43.98 -5.18 -26.48
N GLN A 18 -44.26 -4.55 -25.33
CA GLN A 18 -43.44 -4.73 -24.13
C GLN A 18 -43.60 -6.11 -23.48
N GLN A 19 -44.77 -6.75 -23.61
CA GLN A 19 -44.98 -8.10 -23.05
C GLN A 19 -44.33 -9.22 -23.87
N GLN A 20 -44.05 -9.02 -25.17
CA GLN A 20 -43.36 -10.03 -25.98
C GLN A 20 -41.83 -10.05 -25.82
N GLN A 21 -41.22 -9.00 -25.24
CA GLN A 21 -39.76 -8.99 -24.98
C GLN A 21 -39.34 -9.68 -23.67
N GLN A 22 -40.28 -10.05 -22.80
CA GLN A 22 -39.96 -10.76 -21.54
C GLN A 22 -39.99 -12.29 -21.65
N ALA A 23 -40.28 -12.88 -22.82
CA ALA A 23 -40.45 -14.32 -22.99
C ALA A 23 -39.23 -15.06 -23.58
N GLN A 24 -38.04 -14.44 -23.65
CA GLN A 24 -36.82 -15.12 -24.11
C GLN A 24 -35.71 -15.04 -23.06
N GLN A 25 -35.77 -15.96 -22.08
CA GLN A 25 -34.58 -16.41 -21.35
C GLN A 25 -34.46 -17.94 -21.54
N PRO A 26 -33.34 -18.47 -22.06
CA PRO A 26 -33.14 -19.90 -22.11
C PRO A 26 -32.70 -20.41 -20.73
N THR A 27 -33.49 -21.33 -20.17
CA THR A 27 -33.15 -22.20 -19.05
C THR A 27 -32.17 -23.28 -19.52
N SER A 28 -31.01 -23.43 -18.85
CA SER A 28 -30.14 -24.59 -19.02
C SER A 28 -29.76 -25.23 -17.68
N VAL A 29 -29.87 -26.55 -17.67
CA VAL A 29 -29.76 -27.50 -16.55
C VAL A 29 -28.30 -27.98 -16.42
N PRO A 30 -27.76 -28.29 -15.22
CA PRO A 30 -26.36 -28.73 -15.10
C PRO A 30 -26.19 -30.23 -15.43
N GLY A 31 -25.23 -30.53 -16.29
CA GLY A 31 -24.78 -31.87 -16.65
C GLY A 31 -23.30 -32.10 -16.29
N GLN A 32 -22.99 -33.33 -15.89
CA GLN A 32 -21.75 -33.82 -15.27
C GLN A 32 -20.76 -34.41 -16.29
N TYR A 33 -19.48 -34.50 -15.89
CA TYR A 33 -18.32 -35.29 -16.42
C TYR A 33 -17.27 -34.63 -17.36
N GLY A 34 -16.00 -34.67 -16.93
CA GLY A 34 -14.90 -35.28 -17.70
C GLY A 34 -13.74 -34.43 -18.26
N GLN A 35 -12.55 -34.57 -17.64
CA GLN A 35 -11.15 -34.58 -18.17
C GLN A 35 -10.39 -33.33 -18.70
N HIS A 36 -9.13 -33.27 -18.23
CA HIS A 36 -7.86 -32.66 -18.70
C HIS A 36 -7.78 -31.98 -20.08
N GLN A 37 -7.13 -30.80 -20.20
CA GLN A 37 -5.71 -30.60 -20.58
C GLN A 37 -5.32 -29.11 -20.76
N THR A 38 -4.10 -28.76 -20.32
CA THR A 38 -3.17 -27.67 -20.70
C THR A 38 -3.61 -26.50 -21.60
N GLY A 39 -3.34 -25.25 -21.18
CA GLY A 39 -3.19 -24.10 -22.10
C GLY A 39 -3.34 -22.70 -21.49
N THR A 40 -2.23 -21.97 -21.37
CA THR A 40 -2.04 -20.52 -21.59
C THR A 40 -3.19 -19.54 -21.28
N ALA A 41 -3.04 -18.75 -20.21
CA ALA A 41 -3.96 -17.67 -19.83
C ALA A 41 -3.85 -16.47 -20.78
N THR A 42 -4.92 -16.21 -21.52
CA THR A 42 -5.13 -15.03 -22.36
C THR A 42 -6.03 -14.05 -21.61
N TRP A 43 -5.60 -12.79 -21.48
CA TRP A 43 -6.36 -11.72 -20.82
C TRP A 43 -7.43 -11.15 -21.76
N SER A 44 -8.69 -11.24 -21.36
CA SER A 44 -9.78 -10.36 -21.81
C SER A 44 -10.77 -10.19 -20.65
N GLY A 45 -11.19 -8.94 -20.40
CA GLY A 45 -11.94 -8.58 -19.20
C GLY A 45 -13.43 -8.88 -19.29
N SER A 46 -14.06 -9.11 -18.14
CA SER A 46 -15.34 -8.51 -17.73
C SER A 46 -15.72 -8.93 -16.31
N ASN A 47 -16.32 -7.98 -15.60
CA ASN A 47 -16.81 -8.02 -14.23
C ASN A 47 -17.37 -9.35 -13.73
N THR A 48 -16.93 -9.76 -12.54
CA THR A 48 -17.78 -10.36 -11.48
C THR A 48 -16.99 -10.38 -10.16
N LEU A 49 -17.38 -9.54 -9.20
CA LEU A 49 -16.83 -9.52 -7.84
C LEU A 49 -17.50 -10.63 -7.02
N THR A 50 -16.76 -11.66 -6.64
CA THR A 50 -17.21 -12.70 -5.70
C THR A 50 -16.66 -12.40 -4.31
N TYR A 51 -17.56 -12.32 -3.34
CA TYR A 51 -17.30 -12.07 -1.91
C TYR A 51 -16.60 -13.27 -1.24
N THR A 52 -15.65 -13.01 -0.35
CA THR A 52 -15.24 -13.97 0.69
C THR A 52 -15.74 -13.50 2.04
N GLN A 53 -16.52 -14.37 2.69
CA GLN A 53 -17.01 -14.19 4.05
C GLN A 53 -15.85 -13.92 5.01
N SER A 54 -16.05 -12.90 5.82
CA SER A 54 -15.25 -12.55 6.99
C SER A 54 -15.15 -13.72 7.97
N ILE A 55 -13.93 -13.98 8.45
CA ILE A 55 -13.71 -14.83 9.63
C ILE A 55 -14.28 -14.08 10.84
N GLN A 56 -15.43 -14.53 11.32
CA GLN A 56 -15.97 -14.20 12.64
C GLN A 56 -15.16 -14.94 13.72
N PRO A 57 -14.79 -14.31 14.84
CA PRO A 57 -14.37 -15.06 16.02
C PRO A 57 -15.61 -15.74 16.66
N PRO A 58 -15.49 -16.98 17.17
CA PRO A 58 -16.60 -17.65 17.84
C PRO A 58 -16.96 -16.91 19.15
N ALA A 59 -18.27 -16.87 19.44
CA ALA A 59 -18.81 -16.31 20.68
C ALA A 59 -18.35 -17.12 21.91
N PRO A 60 -18.22 -16.49 23.09
CA PRO A 60 -17.83 -17.19 24.32
C PRO A 60 -19.01 -18.00 24.90
N ASP A 61 -18.77 -19.29 25.13
CA ASP A 61 -19.68 -20.20 25.85
C ASP A 61 -19.54 -19.99 27.37
N PRO A 62 -20.63 -19.72 28.13
CA PRO A 62 -20.54 -19.47 29.57
C PRO A 62 -20.60 -20.79 30.33
N ARG A 63 -19.48 -21.52 30.43
CA ARG A 63 -19.27 -22.63 31.40
C ARG A 63 -17.82 -23.10 31.42
N SER A 64 -16.98 -22.49 32.25
CA SER A 64 -16.00 -23.22 33.08
C SER A 64 -15.28 -22.28 34.03
N HIS A 65 -15.40 -22.58 35.31
CA HIS A 65 -14.55 -22.07 36.38
C HIS A 65 -13.24 -22.86 36.43
N GLY A 66 -12.13 -22.15 36.67
CA GLY A 66 -10.98 -22.67 37.39
C GLY A 66 -9.76 -23.04 36.55
N GLY A 67 -8.62 -22.41 36.84
CA GLY A 67 -7.31 -22.91 36.43
C GLY A 67 -6.29 -21.83 36.06
N HIS A 68 -5.41 -21.51 37.01
CA HIS A 68 -4.16 -20.78 36.80
C HIS A 68 -3.33 -21.35 35.64
N GLN A 69 -2.65 -20.47 34.87
CA GLN A 69 -1.21 -20.62 34.60
C GLN A 69 -0.61 -19.31 34.03
N GLN A 70 0.29 -18.74 34.83
CA GLN A 70 1.28 -17.73 34.44
C GLN A 70 2.33 -18.36 33.54
N TYR A 71 2.63 -17.74 32.41
CA TYR A 71 3.90 -17.91 31.74
C TYR A 71 4.28 -16.58 31.11
N TRP A 72 5.33 -15.95 31.66
CA TRP A 72 6.39 -15.17 31.00
C TRP A 72 7.19 -14.46 32.11
N GLN A 73 8.29 -15.09 32.55
CA GLN A 73 9.23 -14.50 33.51
C GLN A 73 10.42 -13.93 32.76
N HIS A 74 10.72 -12.65 33.01
CA HIS A 74 11.85 -11.92 32.47
C HIS A 74 13.18 -12.43 33.03
N GLY A 75 14.12 -12.77 32.15
CA GLY A 75 15.51 -13.06 32.52
C GLY A 75 16.32 -11.77 32.60
N SER A 76 16.74 -11.38 33.81
CA SER A 76 17.74 -10.36 34.08
C SER A 76 19.06 -11.07 34.43
N GLY A 77 20.11 -10.84 33.63
CA GLY A 77 21.45 -11.37 33.88
C GLY A 77 22.28 -10.34 34.61
N GLY A 78 22.41 -10.50 35.93
CA GLY A 78 23.34 -9.77 36.78
C GLY A 78 24.76 -10.34 36.72
N GLY A 79 25.74 -9.47 36.92
CA GLY A 79 27.17 -9.75 36.84
C GLY A 79 27.76 -10.51 38.04
N GLY A 80 28.97 -11.01 37.82
CA GLY A 80 29.84 -11.62 38.82
C GLY A 80 31.28 -11.62 38.31
N GLY A 81 32.19 -11.02 39.07
CA GLY A 81 33.57 -10.73 38.68
C GLY A 81 34.54 -11.91 38.76
N GLY A 82 35.73 -11.70 38.19
CA GLY A 82 36.89 -12.57 38.29
C GLY A 82 38.15 -11.82 37.90
N ALA A 83 39.12 -11.78 38.80
CA ALA A 83 40.37 -11.02 38.71
C ALA A 83 41.56 -11.89 38.26
N GLY A 84 42.64 -11.21 37.82
CA GLY A 84 43.96 -11.76 37.48
C GLY A 84 44.29 -11.52 36.01
N GLY A 85 45.35 -10.86 35.57
CA GLY A 85 46.67 -10.59 36.13
C GLY A 85 47.70 -10.97 35.06
N GLY A 86 48.55 -10.04 34.61
CA GLY A 86 49.64 -10.37 33.67
C GLY A 86 50.08 -9.20 32.78
N ALA A 87 51.31 -8.74 33.03
CA ALA A 87 51.99 -7.64 32.35
C ALA A 87 52.75 -8.09 31.09
N GLY A 88 53.10 -7.12 30.23
CA GLY A 88 54.33 -7.17 29.43
C GLY A 88 54.21 -6.75 27.96
N GLY A 89 55.07 -5.81 27.54
CA GLY A 89 55.62 -5.80 26.18
C GLY A 89 55.34 -4.58 25.30
N VAL A 90 56.23 -3.59 25.37
CA VAL A 90 56.47 -2.56 24.33
C VAL A 90 57.37 -3.12 23.22
N SER A 91 57.20 -2.61 21.98
CA SER A 91 58.07 -2.57 20.77
C SER A 91 57.22 -2.93 19.54
N GLY A 92 57.22 -2.29 18.37
CA GLY A 92 58.06 -1.28 17.73
C GLY A 92 58.02 -1.52 16.22
N SER A 93 57.70 -0.49 15.43
CA SER A 93 58.06 -0.24 14.01
C SER A 93 57.78 -1.27 12.89
N GLY A 94 57.22 -0.80 11.76
CA GLY A 94 57.30 -1.50 10.47
C GLY A 94 56.37 -0.97 9.38
N SER A 95 56.90 -0.15 8.48
CA SER A 95 56.29 0.38 7.26
C SER A 95 55.89 -0.72 6.26
N GLY A 96 54.82 -0.49 5.48
CA GLY A 96 54.47 -1.36 4.35
C GLY A 96 53.32 -0.79 3.52
N ALA A 97 53.65 -0.08 2.45
CA ALA A 97 52.71 0.28 1.40
C ALA A 97 52.20 -0.99 0.71
N GLY A 98 50.89 -1.08 0.51
CA GLY A 98 50.25 -2.19 -0.19
C GLY A 98 48.87 -1.78 -0.68
N SER A 99 48.79 -1.39 -1.95
CA SER A 99 47.55 -1.23 -2.69
C SER A 99 46.75 -2.53 -2.63
N GLY A 100 45.56 -2.47 -2.04
CA GLY A 100 44.63 -3.60 -1.98
C GLY A 100 43.21 -3.09 -1.96
N SER A 101 42.52 -3.29 -3.08
CA SER A 101 41.08 -3.12 -3.23
C SER A 101 40.34 -3.77 -2.05
N GLY A 102 39.71 -2.95 -1.21
CA GLY A 102 38.90 -3.40 -0.09
C GLY A 102 37.63 -4.10 -0.57
N GLN A 103 37.71 -5.42 -0.81
CA GLN A 103 36.56 -6.29 -0.70
C GLN A 103 36.19 -6.35 0.78
N VAL A 104 35.11 -5.67 1.15
CA VAL A 104 34.48 -5.81 2.46
C VAL A 104 34.01 -7.27 2.57
N GLN A 105 34.67 -8.07 3.39
CA GLN A 105 34.24 -9.42 3.73
C GLN A 105 32.94 -9.33 4.55
N ASP A 106 31.85 -9.86 4.00
CA ASP A 106 30.57 -10.04 4.67
C ASP A 106 30.76 -10.94 5.91
N LEU A 107 30.52 -10.39 7.11
CA LEU A 107 30.42 -11.20 8.33
C LEU A 107 29.10 -12.00 8.34
N PRO A 108 29.13 -13.32 8.62
CA PRO A 108 27.91 -14.12 8.67
C PRO A 108 27.12 -13.81 9.95
N GLY A 109 25.93 -13.20 9.80
CA GLY A 109 24.98 -13.06 10.90
C GLY A 109 24.28 -11.71 11.06
N GLN A 110 24.67 -10.66 10.31
CA GLN A 110 23.87 -9.44 10.26
C GLN A 110 22.76 -9.57 9.21
N PRO A 111 21.50 -9.25 9.54
CA PRO A 111 20.45 -9.17 8.52
C PRO A 111 20.88 -8.12 7.50
N ARG A 112 21.12 -8.57 6.27
CA ARG A 112 21.53 -7.70 5.16
C ARG A 112 20.46 -6.64 4.96
N LEU A 113 20.81 -5.39 5.25
CA LEU A 113 19.96 -4.23 4.97
C LEU A 113 19.66 -4.19 3.47
N LEU A 114 18.44 -3.79 3.13
CA LEU A 114 17.97 -3.73 1.74
C LEU A 114 18.73 -2.66 0.94
N SER A 115 19.06 -1.54 1.57
CA SER A 115 19.87 -0.49 0.95
C SER A 115 21.20 -0.27 1.67
N ARG A 116 22.23 0.03 0.87
CA ARG A 116 23.57 0.41 1.32
C ARG A 116 23.70 1.91 1.64
N GLN A 117 22.70 2.71 1.30
CA GLN A 117 22.63 4.13 1.63
C GLN A 117 22.37 4.33 3.13
N PRO A 118 22.88 5.42 3.74
CA PRO A 118 22.59 5.76 5.12
C PRO A 118 21.08 5.88 5.36
N ALA A 119 20.66 5.55 6.59
CA ALA A 119 19.28 5.71 7.00
C ALA A 119 18.83 7.18 6.83
N PRO A 120 17.58 7.43 6.41
CA PRO A 120 17.10 8.79 6.20
C PRO A 120 17.02 9.54 7.54
N GLU A 121 17.16 10.87 7.51
CA GLU A 121 17.02 11.73 8.71
C GLU A 121 15.63 11.59 9.34
N TYR A 122 14.60 11.53 8.50
CA TYR A 122 13.21 11.29 8.85
C TYR A 122 12.76 9.98 8.23
N TRP A 123 12.05 9.12 8.98
CA TRP A 123 11.59 7.85 8.44
C TRP A 123 10.28 8.00 7.67
N CYS A 124 9.45 8.98 8.02
CA CYS A 124 8.28 9.36 7.26
C CYS A 124 7.95 10.85 7.33
N SER A 125 7.12 11.29 6.39
CA SER A 125 6.46 12.59 6.40
C SER A 125 4.94 12.41 6.28
N VAL A 126 4.18 13.16 7.07
CA VAL A 126 2.71 13.08 7.13
C VAL A 126 2.11 14.40 6.68
N ALA A 127 1.30 14.36 5.62
CA ALA A 127 0.51 15.50 5.17
C ALA A 127 -0.96 15.30 5.55
N TYR A 128 -1.58 16.31 6.16
CA TYR A 128 -2.98 16.29 6.56
C TYR A 128 -3.85 17.01 5.52
N PHE A 129 -5.02 16.46 5.25
CA PHE A 129 -5.97 16.96 4.28
C PHE A 129 -7.38 17.01 4.86
N GLU A 130 -8.12 18.05 4.50
CA GLU A 130 -9.57 18.12 4.63
C GLU A 130 -10.14 18.21 3.22
N LEU A 131 -10.93 17.21 2.83
CA LEU A 131 -11.35 17.02 1.43
C LEU A 131 -10.13 16.93 0.50
N ASP A 132 -10.04 17.77 -0.53
CA ASP A 132 -8.94 17.82 -1.49
C ASP A 132 -7.86 18.85 -1.12
N THR A 133 -8.03 19.56 -0.01
CA THR A 133 -7.17 20.67 0.42
C THR A 133 -6.20 20.20 1.50
N GLN A 134 -4.90 20.43 1.30
CA GLN A 134 -3.90 20.21 2.33
C GLN A 134 -4.05 21.27 3.42
N VAL A 135 -4.04 20.83 4.69
CA VAL A 135 -4.21 21.71 5.85
C VAL A 135 -2.98 21.63 6.73
N GLY A 136 -2.34 22.78 6.95
CA GLY A 136 -1.11 22.88 7.72
C GLY A 136 0.14 22.41 6.97
N GLU A 137 1.26 22.43 7.68
CA GLU A 137 2.55 21.98 7.15
C GLU A 137 2.68 20.46 7.21
N MET A 138 3.56 19.92 6.36
CA MET A 138 3.89 18.51 6.38
C MET A 138 4.74 18.17 7.62
N PHE A 139 4.24 17.24 8.44
CA PHE A 139 4.88 16.81 9.68
C PHE A 139 5.94 15.74 9.39
N LYS A 140 7.21 16.03 9.71
CA LYS A 140 8.32 15.09 9.48
C LYS A 140 8.67 14.36 10.77
N VAL A 141 8.78 13.03 10.72
CA VAL A 141 9.07 12.20 11.90
C VAL A 141 10.53 11.76 11.89
N PRO A 142 11.36 12.23 12.84
CA PRO A 142 12.78 11.86 12.88
C PRO A 142 12.99 10.36 13.05
N SER A 143 14.02 9.79 12.41
CA SER A 143 14.33 8.36 12.49
C SER A 143 14.73 7.87 13.89
N ASN A 144 15.11 8.78 14.80
CA ASN A 144 15.34 8.45 16.21
C ASN A 144 14.03 8.27 17.03
N ARG A 145 12.86 8.57 16.44
CA ARG A 145 11.52 8.33 17.00
C ARG A 145 10.85 7.21 16.19
N PRO A 146 10.88 5.94 16.65
CA PRO A 146 10.34 4.81 15.89
C PRO A 146 8.80 4.76 15.89
N ASN A 147 8.12 5.71 16.53
CA ASN A 147 6.68 5.82 16.49
C ASN A 147 6.25 7.27 16.22
N VAL A 148 5.05 7.43 15.68
CA VAL A 148 4.36 8.71 15.61
C VAL A 148 2.89 8.52 15.95
N THR A 149 2.35 9.38 16.80
CA THR A 149 0.91 9.45 17.09
C THR A 149 0.30 10.60 16.29
N ILE A 150 -0.76 10.33 15.54
CA ILE A 150 -1.53 11.33 14.78
C ILE A 150 -2.93 11.39 15.40
N ASP A 151 -3.27 12.50 16.03
CA ASP A 151 -4.47 12.61 16.87
C ASP A 151 -5.24 13.92 16.68
N GLY A 152 -6.45 13.99 17.27
CA GLY A 152 -7.34 15.16 17.19
C GLY A 152 -7.12 16.20 18.29
N TYR A 153 -6.08 16.08 19.11
CA TYR A 153 -5.79 17.02 20.19
C TYR A 153 -5.05 18.27 19.66
N VAL A 154 -4.58 19.15 20.55
CA VAL A 154 -4.12 20.51 20.21
C VAL A 154 -2.68 20.81 20.62
N ASP A 155 -1.92 19.80 21.04
CA ASP A 155 -0.56 19.98 21.57
C ASP A 155 0.44 20.30 20.43
N PRO A 156 1.09 21.48 20.43
CA PRO A 156 2.01 21.88 19.37
C PRO A 156 3.44 21.37 19.58
N SER A 157 3.72 20.57 20.62
CA SER A 157 5.08 20.21 21.06
C SER A 157 5.93 19.47 20.02
N GLY A 158 5.33 18.95 18.95
CA GLY A 158 6.03 18.30 17.85
C GLY A 158 6.81 17.04 18.27
N GLY A 159 7.72 16.57 17.42
CA GLY A 159 8.52 15.37 17.67
C GLY A 159 7.87 14.09 17.14
N ASN A 160 7.29 13.28 18.03
CA ASN A 160 6.60 12.02 17.67
C ASN A 160 5.08 12.10 17.80
N ARG A 161 4.52 13.31 17.89
CA ARG A 161 3.09 13.53 18.03
C ARG A 161 2.64 14.65 17.10
N PHE A 162 1.72 14.33 16.20
CA PHE A 162 1.11 15.24 15.26
C PHE A 162 -0.35 15.49 15.62
N CYS A 163 -0.61 16.63 16.25
CA CYS A 163 -1.92 17.04 16.70
C CYS A 163 -2.65 17.84 15.61
N LEU A 164 -3.78 17.33 15.15
CA LEU A 164 -4.56 17.91 14.06
C LEU A 164 -5.55 18.98 14.54
N GLY A 165 -5.88 18.98 15.84
CA GLY A 165 -6.96 19.77 16.44
C GLY A 165 -6.76 21.28 16.35
N ALA A 166 -5.51 21.75 16.45
CA ALA A 166 -5.18 23.18 16.40
C ALA A 166 -5.00 23.73 14.96
N LEU A 167 -4.95 22.85 13.95
CA LEU A 167 -4.75 23.28 12.56
C LEU A 167 -5.96 24.10 12.09
N SER A 168 -5.68 25.25 11.47
CA SER A 168 -6.70 26.14 10.91
C SER A 168 -6.87 25.89 9.42
N ASN A 169 -8.10 25.98 8.93
CA ASN A 169 -8.44 25.87 7.51
C ASN A 169 -9.62 26.81 7.21
N VAL A 170 -9.42 27.77 6.32
CA VAL A 170 -10.47 28.75 5.92
C VAL A 170 -11.57 28.11 5.08
N HIS A 171 -11.28 26.97 4.45
CA HIS A 171 -12.23 26.19 3.64
C HIS A 171 -12.84 25.03 4.44
N ARG A 172 -12.71 25.05 5.77
CA ARG A 172 -13.26 23.98 6.62
C ARG A 172 -14.78 23.97 6.54
N THR A 173 -15.33 22.80 6.22
CA THR A 173 -16.78 22.57 6.15
C THR A 173 -17.31 21.99 7.46
N GLU A 174 -18.62 22.14 7.72
CA GLU A 174 -19.28 21.52 8.89
C GLU A 174 -19.06 20.00 8.97
N GLN A 175 -19.01 19.32 7.82
CA GLN A 175 -18.73 17.89 7.75
C GLN A 175 -17.32 17.57 8.27
N SER A 176 -16.35 18.42 7.96
CA SER A 176 -14.96 18.29 8.41
C SER A 176 -14.84 18.57 9.90
N GLU A 177 -15.51 19.62 10.40
CA GLU A 177 -15.59 19.90 11.85
C GLU A 177 -16.18 18.73 12.62
N LYS A 178 -17.32 18.20 12.16
CA LYS A 178 -17.98 17.05 12.81
C LYS A 178 -17.12 15.80 12.77
N ALA A 179 -16.40 15.54 11.68
CA ALA A 179 -15.51 14.39 11.59
C ALA A 179 -14.30 14.54 12.52
N ARG A 180 -13.71 15.74 12.62
CA ARG A 180 -12.55 16.02 13.49
C ARG A 180 -12.84 15.74 14.97
N LEU A 181 -14.07 15.99 15.44
CA LEU A 181 -14.50 15.65 16.80
C LEU A 181 -14.34 14.15 17.14
N HIS A 182 -14.41 13.27 16.13
CA HIS A 182 -14.35 11.83 16.31
C HIS A 182 -12.96 11.24 16.03
N ILE A 183 -11.95 12.06 15.69
CA ILE A 183 -10.57 11.59 15.56
C ILE A 183 -10.08 11.11 16.94
N GLY A 184 -10.29 11.91 17.98
CA GLY A 184 -9.91 11.59 19.36
C GLY A 184 -8.42 11.25 19.47
N LYS A 185 -8.10 10.09 20.04
CA LYS A 185 -6.72 9.57 20.15
C LYS A 185 -6.10 9.17 18.81
N GLY A 186 -6.88 9.14 17.72
CA GLY A 186 -6.41 8.91 16.36
C GLY A 186 -5.70 7.57 16.15
N VAL A 187 -4.50 7.61 15.57
CA VAL A 187 -3.70 6.42 15.25
C VAL A 187 -2.26 6.58 15.71
N GLN A 188 -1.60 5.45 15.92
CA GLN A 188 -0.15 5.39 16.08
C GLN A 188 0.45 4.55 14.94
N LEU A 189 1.50 5.07 14.32
CA LEU A 189 2.31 4.34 13.36
C LEU A 189 3.63 3.96 14.03
N ASP A 190 3.96 2.67 14.01
CA ASP A 190 5.19 2.12 14.57
C ASP A 190 6.09 1.62 13.44
N LEU A 191 7.28 2.20 13.33
CA LEU A 191 8.39 1.73 12.51
C LEU A 191 9.06 0.54 13.21
N ARG A 192 9.18 -0.59 12.50
CA ARG A 192 9.86 -1.79 12.97
C ARG A 192 10.95 -2.22 11.99
N GLY A 193 12.10 -2.62 12.52
CA GLY A 193 13.24 -3.05 11.71
C GLY A 193 13.72 -1.93 10.79
N GLU A 194 14.01 -2.27 9.54
CA GLU A 194 14.54 -1.31 8.55
C GLU A 194 13.46 -0.37 7.98
N GLY A 195 12.19 -0.80 7.94
CA GLY A 195 11.14 -0.01 7.29
C GLY A 195 9.72 -0.58 7.35
N ASP A 196 9.46 -1.62 8.14
CA ASP A 196 8.11 -2.16 8.24
C ASP A 196 7.25 -1.22 9.09
N VAL A 197 6.01 -0.99 8.67
CA VAL A 197 5.10 -0.06 9.37
C VAL A 197 3.90 -0.81 9.90
N TRP A 198 3.66 -0.65 11.19
CA TRP A 198 2.46 -1.12 11.88
C TRP A 198 1.55 0.05 12.21
N LEU A 199 0.26 -0.17 12.08
CA LEU A 199 -0.76 0.79 12.47
C LEU A 199 -1.51 0.25 13.68
N ARG A 200 -1.65 1.10 14.69
CA ARG A 200 -2.52 0.89 15.84
C ARG A 200 -3.63 1.93 15.85
N CYS A 201 -4.88 1.47 15.85
CA CYS A 201 -6.03 2.36 15.98
C CYS A 201 -6.28 2.65 17.46
N LEU A 202 -6.04 3.90 17.87
CA LEU A 202 -6.27 4.37 19.25
C LEU A 202 -7.62 5.10 19.40
N SER A 203 -8.19 5.55 18.28
CA SER A 203 -9.50 6.18 18.20
C SER A 203 -10.60 5.19 18.57
N ASP A 204 -11.71 5.72 19.09
CA ASP A 204 -12.95 4.96 19.31
C ASP A 204 -13.70 4.71 17.97
N HIS A 205 -13.23 5.30 16.87
CA HIS A 205 -13.78 5.12 15.53
C HIS A 205 -12.81 4.35 14.63
N SER A 206 -13.36 3.62 13.66
CA SER A 206 -12.54 2.95 12.63
C SER A 206 -11.80 3.96 11.75
N VAL A 207 -10.64 3.51 11.26
CA VAL A 207 -9.83 4.21 10.27
C VAL A 207 -9.80 3.39 8.99
N PHE A 208 -9.79 4.06 7.84
CA PHE A 208 -9.84 3.43 6.53
C PHE A 208 -8.51 3.65 5.83
N VAL A 209 -7.86 2.57 5.41
CA VAL A 209 -6.46 2.60 4.96
C VAL A 209 -6.38 2.13 3.51
N GLN A 210 -5.66 2.90 2.70
CA GLN A 210 -5.13 2.46 1.40
C GLN A 210 -3.72 1.93 1.62
N SER A 211 -3.51 0.65 1.33
CA SER A 211 -2.19 0.02 1.39
C SER A 211 -2.10 -1.10 0.36
N TYR A 212 -1.14 -0.97 -0.55
CA TYR A 212 -0.79 -2.00 -1.53
C TYR A 212 -0.37 -3.32 -0.88
N TYR A 213 0.26 -3.25 0.30
CA TYR A 213 0.60 -4.43 1.07
C TYR A 213 -0.67 -5.19 1.51
N LEU A 214 -1.63 -4.50 2.10
CA LEU A 214 -2.88 -5.11 2.54
C LEU A 214 -3.73 -5.61 1.36
N ASP A 215 -3.73 -4.92 0.22
CA ASP A 215 -4.40 -5.38 -1.00
C ASP A 215 -3.88 -6.77 -1.39
N ARG A 216 -2.57 -6.92 -1.42
CA ARG A 216 -1.92 -8.20 -1.74
C ARG A 216 -2.23 -9.28 -0.72
N GLU A 217 -2.13 -8.98 0.57
CA GLU A 217 -2.44 -9.95 1.64
C GLU A 217 -3.91 -10.40 1.59
N ALA A 218 -4.81 -9.55 1.11
CA ALA A 218 -6.22 -9.87 0.88
C ALA A 218 -6.50 -10.52 -0.49
N GLY A 219 -5.48 -10.72 -1.34
CA GLY A 219 -5.65 -11.25 -2.70
C GLY A 219 -6.41 -10.32 -3.65
N ARG A 220 -6.39 -9.01 -3.38
CA ARG A 220 -7.04 -7.96 -4.18
C ARG A 220 -6.08 -7.35 -5.19
N THR A 221 -6.64 -6.74 -6.22
CA THR A 221 -5.87 -5.94 -7.17
C THR A 221 -5.21 -4.74 -6.46
N PRO A 222 -3.94 -4.43 -6.72
CA PRO A 222 -3.23 -3.27 -6.19
C PRO A 222 -4.05 -1.97 -6.31
N GLY A 223 -4.37 -1.33 -5.18
CA GLY A 223 -5.06 -0.04 -5.10
C GLY A 223 -6.59 -0.10 -5.20
N ASP A 224 -7.18 -1.30 -5.36
CA ASP A 224 -8.62 -1.49 -5.56
C ASP A 224 -9.42 -1.63 -4.25
N ALA A 225 -8.75 -1.85 -3.11
CA ALA A 225 -9.43 -2.06 -1.84
C ALA A 225 -9.17 -0.95 -0.82
N VAL A 226 -10.13 -0.81 0.10
CA VAL A 226 -10.04 0.07 1.27
C VAL A 226 -10.16 -0.78 2.52
N HIS A 227 -9.14 -0.75 3.35
CA HIS A 227 -9.04 -1.63 4.51
C HIS A 227 -9.55 -0.92 5.76
N LYS A 228 -10.67 -1.40 6.32
CA LYS A 228 -11.25 -0.85 7.54
C LYS A 228 -10.56 -1.43 8.77
N ILE A 229 -9.86 -0.58 9.51
CA ILE A 229 -9.18 -0.94 10.75
C ILE A 229 -10.05 -0.54 11.94
N TYR A 230 -10.44 -1.53 12.75
CA TYR A 230 -11.32 -1.33 13.90
C TYR A 230 -10.58 -0.70 15.09
N PRO A 231 -11.29 -0.02 16.00
CA PRO A 231 -10.74 0.45 17.27
C PRO A 231 -9.95 -0.66 18.00
N ALA A 232 -8.85 -0.28 18.65
CA ALA A 232 -7.91 -1.17 19.35
C ALA A 232 -7.17 -2.21 18.48
N ALA A 233 -7.44 -2.31 17.17
CA ALA A 233 -6.69 -3.18 16.29
C ALA A 233 -5.25 -2.67 16.07
N CYS A 234 -4.32 -3.62 15.94
CA CYS A 234 -2.92 -3.38 15.61
C CYS A 234 -2.53 -4.32 14.47
N ILE A 235 -2.17 -3.76 13.32
CA ILE A 235 -1.93 -4.54 12.09
C ILE A 235 -0.72 -4.00 11.34
N LYS A 236 0.00 -4.88 10.65
CA LYS A 236 1.05 -4.49 9.70
C LYS A 236 0.40 -3.87 8.47
N VAL A 237 0.79 -2.66 8.09
CA VAL A 237 0.23 -1.95 6.93
C VAL A 237 1.25 -1.74 5.81
N PHE A 238 2.53 -2.03 6.06
CA PHE A 238 3.58 -1.91 5.06
C PHE A 238 4.74 -2.86 5.38
N ASP A 239 5.29 -3.47 4.34
CA ASP A 239 6.47 -4.33 4.38
C ASP A 239 7.52 -3.80 3.41
N LEU A 240 8.69 -3.40 3.92
CA LEU A 240 9.72 -2.77 3.12
C LEU A 240 10.30 -3.72 2.07
N ARG A 241 10.47 -4.99 2.42
CA ARG A 241 11.06 -6.00 1.54
C ARG A 241 10.12 -6.33 0.38
N GLN A 242 8.84 -6.51 0.66
CA GLN A 242 7.83 -6.73 -0.38
C GLN A 242 7.72 -5.52 -1.30
N CYS A 243 7.71 -4.31 -0.74
CA CYS A 243 7.70 -3.06 -1.50
C CYS A 243 8.89 -3.00 -2.48
N HIS A 244 10.10 -3.28 -2.00
CA HIS A 244 11.31 -3.29 -2.82
C HIS A 244 11.27 -4.32 -3.96
N LEU A 245 10.85 -5.56 -3.67
CA LEU A 245 10.72 -6.60 -4.70
C LEU A 245 9.68 -6.21 -5.77
N GLN A 246 8.58 -5.59 -5.35
CA GLN A 246 7.55 -5.12 -6.27
C GLN A 246 8.05 -3.96 -7.15
N MET A 247 8.80 -3.00 -6.58
CA MET A 247 9.43 -1.93 -7.35
C MET A 247 10.36 -2.48 -8.44
N GLN A 248 11.24 -3.43 -8.09
CA GLN A 248 12.15 -4.05 -9.05
C GLN A 248 11.40 -4.78 -10.17
N SER A 249 10.35 -5.53 -9.81
CA SER A 249 9.53 -6.27 -10.77
C SER A 249 8.81 -5.33 -11.75
N LEU A 250 8.20 -4.25 -11.24
CA LEU A 250 7.51 -3.26 -12.06
C LEU A 250 8.49 -2.48 -12.95
N ALA A 251 9.63 -2.05 -12.41
CA ALA A 251 10.69 -1.37 -13.17
C ALA A 251 11.22 -2.25 -14.32
N THR A 252 11.53 -3.53 -14.04
CA THR A 252 11.98 -4.48 -15.07
C THR A 252 10.92 -4.70 -16.14
N SER A 253 9.64 -4.78 -15.74
CA SER A 253 8.53 -4.97 -16.67
C SER A 253 8.33 -3.74 -17.57
N ALA A 254 8.43 -2.54 -17.00
CA ALA A 254 8.38 -1.29 -17.74
C ALA A 254 9.52 -1.16 -18.77
N GLN A 255 10.75 -1.55 -18.40
CA GLN A 255 11.89 -1.57 -19.33
C GLN A 255 11.66 -2.52 -20.50
N LYS A 256 11.19 -3.74 -20.23
CA LYS A 256 10.89 -4.72 -21.28
C LYS A 256 9.80 -4.20 -22.21
N ALA A 257 8.76 -3.57 -21.67
CA ALA A 257 7.70 -2.96 -22.46
C ALA A 257 8.24 -1.84 -23.37
N ALA A 258 9.06 -0.94 -22.81
CA ALA A 258 9.70 0.13 -23.57
C ALA A 258 10.63 -0.40 -24.67
N GLN A 259 11.43 -1.43 -24.39
CA GLN A 259 12.29 -2.09 -25.38
C GLN A 259 11.48 -2.74 -26.51
N MET A 260 10.39 -3.45 -26.19
CA MET A 260 9.51 -4.04 -27.20
C MET A 260 8.87 -2.97 -28.09
N GLN A 261 8.45 -1.84 -27.52
CA GLN A 261 7.91 -0.72 -28.27
C GLN A 261 8.97 -0.06 -29.16
N ALA A 262 10.19 0.17 -28.65
CA ALA A 262 11.29 0.72 -29.43
C ALA A 262 11.66 -0.20 -30.61
N ALA A 263 11.72 -1.52 -30.40
CA ALA A 263 12.00 -2.50 -31.44
C ALA A 263 10.91 -2.51 -32.54
N ALA A 264 9.64 -2.40 -32.13
CA ALA A 264 8.51 -2.33 -33.07
C ALA A 264 8.55 -1.05 -33.92
N VAL A 265 8.99 0.09 -33.36
CA VAL A 265 9.12 1.37 -34.07
C VAL A 265 10.36 1.39 -34.98
N ALA A 266 11.47 0.79 -34.55
CA ALA A 266 12.73 0.73 -35.30
C ALA A 266 12.67 -0.20 -36.53
N GLY A 267 11.52 -0.84 -36.81
CA GLY A 267 11.35 -1.70 -38.00
C GLY A 267 12.18 -2.98 -37.96
N VAL A 268 12.71 -3.38 -36.79
CA VAL A 268 13.51 -4.60 -36.60
C VAL A 268 12.59 -5.84 -36.49
N SER A 269 11.61 -5.92 -37.38
CA SER A 269 10.83 -7.13 -37.65
C SER A 269 10.89 -7.39 -39.16
N GLY A 270 11.90 -8.17 -39.55
CA GLY A 270 12.02 -8.73 -40.88
C GLY A 270 10.97 -9.79 -41.23
N LEU A 271 9.95 -10.04 -40.41
CA LEU A 271 8.88 -11.00 -40.72
C LEU A 271 7.55 -10.53 -40.12
N ALA A 272 6.50 -10.62 -40.96
CA ALA A 272 5.07 -10.40 -40.69
C ALA A 272 4.54 -8.95 -40.83
N VAL A 273 4.35 -8.57 -42.10
CA VAL A 273 3.22 -7.71 -42.52
C VAL A 273 1.92 -8.37 -42.01
N GLY A 274 1.26 -7.79 -41.00
CA GLY A 274 -0.11 -8.17 -40.62
C GLY A 274 -0.38 -8.53 -39.15
N ALA A 275 0.55 -8.36 -38.21
CA ALA A 275 0.21 -8.57 -36.79
C ALA A 275 -0.67 -7.43 -36.24
N PRO A 276 -1.77 -7.72 -35.51
CA PRO A 276 -2.60 -6.70 -34.91
C PRO A 276 -1.78 -5.87 -33.93
N ARG A 277 -1.92 -4.54 -34.00
CA ARG A 277 -1.33 -3.57 -33.08
C ARG A 277 -1.96 -3.71 -31.69
N SER A 278 -1.67 -4.81 -30.99
CA SER A 278 -1.95 -4.91 -29.55
C SER A 278 -0.81 -4.19 -28.84
N ILE A 279 -0.97 -2.87 -28.71
CA ILE A 279 -0.15 -2.02 -27.86
C ILE A 279 -0.28 -2.57 -26.43
N SER A 280 0.74 -3.30 -26.00
CA SER A 280 0.76 -3.93 -24.67
C SER A 280 0.61 -2.86 -23.59
N ALA A 281 -0.37 -3.05 -22.71
CA ALA A 281 -0.74 -2.11 -21.63
C ALA A 281 0.39 -1.85 -20.61
N ALA A 282 1.53 -2.55 -20.71
CA ALA A 282 2.69 -2.38 -19.83
C ALA A 282 3.49 -1.09 -20.10
N ALA A 283 3.18 -0.35 -21.16
CA ALA A 283 3.81 0.93 -21.49
C ALA A 283 3.45 2.09 -20.55
N GLY A 284 2.51 1.86 -19.62
CA GLY A 284 1.95 2.90 -18.75
C GLY A 284 2.49 2.93 -17.33
N ILE A 285 3.43 2.06 -16.94
CA ILE A 285 3.99 2.07 -15.58
C ILE A 285 4.93 3.27 -15.46
N GLY A 286 4.42 4.37 -14.91
CA GLY A 286 5.17 5.58 -14.68
C GLY A 286 5.94 5.54 -13.35
N VAL A 287 6.86 6.49 -13.18
CA VAL A 287 7.53 6.75 -11.90
C VAL A 287 6.50 7.01 -10.79
N ASP A 288 5.37 7.64 -11.13
CA ASP A 288 4.26 7.90 -10.20
C ASP A 288 3.63 6.61 -9.65
N ASP A 289 3.51 5.55 -10.46
CA ASP A 289 2.95 4.27 -10.01
C ASP A 289 3.87 3.57 -9.02
N LEU A 290 5.19 3.66 -9.26
CA LEU A 290 6.19 3.15 -8.32
C LEU A 290 6.21 3.96 -7.03
N ARG A 291 6.09 5.30 -7.12
CA ARG A 291 6.02 6.19 -5.95
C ARG A 291 4.83 5.86 -5.06
N ARG A 292 3.69 5.48 -5.64
CA ARG A 292 2.49 5.10 -4.87
C ARG A 292 2.72 3.90 -3.95
N LEU A 293 3.67 3.02 -4.26
CA LEU A 293 4.05 1.92 -3.36
C LEU A 293 4.69 2.40 -2.05
N CYS A 294 5.29 3.59 -2.04
CA CYS A 294 5.94 4.20 -0.88
C CYS A 294 4.98 5.04 -0.02
N ILE A 295 3.70 5.09 -0.38
CA ILE A 295 2.72 6.00 0.21
C ILE A 295 1.60 5.20 0.86
N LEU A 296 1.27 5.55 2.10
CA LEU A 296 0.06 5.09 2.77
C LEU A 296 -0.94 6.24 2.84
N ARG A 297 -2.23 5.94 2.67
CA ARG A 297 -3.29 6.94 2.88
C ARG A 297 -4.30 6.44 3.88
N LEU A 298 -4.71 7.33 4.79
CA LEU A 298 -5.58 6.97 5.91
C LEU A 298 -6.67 8.02 6.09
N SER A 299 -7.93 7.61 6.03
CA SER A 299 -9.07 8.46 6.37
C SER A 299 -9.59 8.14 7.76
N PHE A 300 -9.79 9.18 8.56
CA PHE A 300 -10.40 9.05 9.88
C PHE A 300 -11.92 9.03 9.77
N VAL A 301 -12.58 8.15 10.53
CA VAL A 301 -14.04 8.12 10.75
C VAL A 301 -14.87 7.69 9.53
N LYS A 302 -14.53 8.15 8.32
CA LYS A 302 -15.31 7.94 7.09
C LYS A 302 -14.50 7.18 6.04
N GLY A 303 -15.07 6.08 5.56
CA GLY A 303 -14.53 5.32 4.42
C GLY A 303 -14.94 5.91 3.07
N TRP A 304 -14.28 5.42 2.03
CA TRP A 304 -14.54 5.70 0.61
C TRP A 304 -14.47 4.39 -0.18
N GLY A 305 -14.91 4.43 -1.44
CA GLY A 305 -15.00 3.27 -2.34
C GLY A 305 -16.44 2.95 -2.73
N PRO A 306 -16.68 1.86 -3.50
CA PRO A 306 -17.99 1.52 -4.06
C PRO A 306 -19.11 1.36 -3.03
N ASP A 307 -18.77 0.88 -1.83
CA ASP A 307 -19.72 0.67 -0.73
C ASP A 307 -19.99 1.93 0.11
N TYR A 308 -19.37 3.06 -0.26
CA TYR A 308 -19.51 4.33 0.44
C TYR A 308 -20.07 5.40 -0.50
N PRO A 309 -20.73 6.43 0.06
CA PRO A 309 -21.14 7.59 -0.74
C PRO A 309 -19.98 8.37 -1.38
N ARG A 310 -18.74 8.12 -0.92
CA ARG A 310 -17.53 8.81 -1.37
C ARG A 310 -16.74 7.87 -2.26
N GLN A 311 -16.40 8.29 -3.47
CA GLN A 311 -15.67 7.44 -4.43
C GLN A 311 -14.16 7.53 -4.21
N SER A 312 -13.66 8.70 -3.84
CA SER A 312 -12.24 8.95 -3.59
C SER A 312 -11.97 9.33 -2.13
N ILE A 313 -10.75 9.07 -1.64
CA ILE A 313 -10.30 9.55 -0.34
C ILE A 313 -10.33 11.10 -0.27
N LYS A 314 -10.17 11.79 -1.40
CA LYS A 314 -10.25 13.25 -1.47
C LYS A 314 -11.65 13.81 -1.18
N GLU A 315 -12.68 12.96 -1.15
CA GLU A 315 -14.03 13.34 -0.73
C GLU A 315 -14.27 13.06 0.76
N THR A 316 -13.26 12.55 1.47
CA THR A 316 -13.34 12.31 2.90
C THR A 316 -13.06 13.59 3.68
N PRO A 317 -13.77 13.83 4.79
CA PRO A 317 -13.70 15.09 5.53
C PRO A 317 -12.33 15.35 6.16
N CYS A 318 -11.58 14.30 6.53
CA CYS A 318 -10.26 14.44 7.13
C CYS A 318 -9.44 13.16 6.95
N TRP A 319 -8.30 13.27 6.30
CA TRP A 319 -7.40 12.15 6.00
C TRP A 319 -5.94 12.59 5.99
N VAL A 320 -5.02 11.62 6.02
CA VAL A 320 -3.58 11.85 5.96
C VAL A 320 -2.93 11.02 4.87
N GLU A 321 -1.87 11.57 4.27
CA GLU A 321 -0.96 10.88 3.37
C GLU A 321 0.40 10.75 4.05
N VAL A 322 0.92 9.53 4.12
CA VAL A 322 2.18 9.21 4.79
C VAL A 322 3.19 8.75 3.74
N HIS A 323 4.27 9.50 3.60
CA HIS A 323 5.39 9.18 2.71
C HIS A 323 6.48 8.44 3.49
N LEU A 324 6.83 7.22 3.04
CA LEU A 324 7.83 6.38 3.69
C LEU A 324 9.21 6.61 3.06
N HIS A 325 10.11 7.24 3.79
CA HIS A 325 11.37 7.74 3.22
C HIS A 325 12.35 6.63 2.87
N ARG A 326 12.43 5.56 3.67
CA ARG A 326 13.30 4.42 3.35
C ARG A 326 12.85 3.72 2.06
N ALA A 327 11.54 3.61 1.83
CA ALA A 327 10.99 3.07 0.59
C ALA A 327 11.26 4.01 -0.61
N LEU A 328 11.13 5.33 -0.42
CA LEU A 328 11.46 6.32 -1.43
C LEU A 328 12.95 6.30 -1.81
N GLN A 329 13.86 6.11 -0.85
CA GLN A 329 15.28 5.91 -1.13
C GLN A 329 15.53 4.65 -1.97
N LEU A 330 14.88 3.53 -1.64
CA LEU A 330 14.99 2.30 -2.43
C LEU A 330 14.43 2.48 -3.85
N LEU A 331 13.35 3.24 -3.99
CA LEU A 331 12.80 3.60 -5.29
C LEU A 331 13.81 4.41 -6.11
N ASP A 332 14.43 5.42 -5.51
CA ASP A 332 15.47 6.22 -6.15
C ASP A 332 16.64 5.35 -6.64
N GLU A 333 17.10 4.40 -5.83
CA GLU A 333 18.13 3.42 -6.23
C GLU A 333 17.70 2.56 -7.42
N VAL A 334 16.45 2.10 -7.45
CA VAL A 334 15.89 1.31 -8.56
C VAL A 334 15.81 2.14 -9.84
N LEU A 335 15.37 3.39 -9.75
CA LEU A 335 15.25 4.30 -10.89
C LEU A 335 16.63 4.63 -11.49
N HIS A 336 17.65 4.85 -10.67
CA HIS A 336 19.02 5.07 -11.13
C HIS A 336 19.65 3.85 -11.82
N GLN A 337 19.15 2.64 -11.55
CA GLN A 337 19.59 1.42 -12.25
C GLN A 337 18.89 1.23 -13.59
N MET A 338 17.88 2.03 -13.92
CA MET A 338 17.22 1.97 -15.22
C MET A 338 18.09 2.71 -16.27
N PRO A 339 18.47 2.07 -17.40
CA PRO A 339 19.25 2.75 -18.43
C PRO A 339 18.46 3.95 -18.97
N ILE A 340 19.01 5.16 -18.82
CA ILE A 340 18.36 6.41 -19.23
C ILE A 340 18.42 6.63 -20.75
N ASP A 341 19.35 5.99 -21.46
CA ASP A 341 19.44 6.08 -22.92
C ASP A 341 19.87 4.74 -23.50
N GLY A 342 19.25 4.35 -24.62
CA GLY A 342 19.77 3.28 -25.46
C GLY A 342 21.21 3.58 -25.89
N PRO A 343 21.97 2.58 -26.37
CA PRO A 343 23.32 2.80 -26.84
C PRO A 343 23.31 3.97 -27.82
N ARG A 344 23.99 5.08 -27.47
CA ARG A 344 24.29 6.14 -28.42
C ARG A 344 24.94 5.44 -29.60
N ALA A 345 24.33 5.55 -30.78
CA ALA A 345 24.96 5.14 -32.02
C ALA A 345 26.34 5.81 -32.04
N VAL A 346 27.38 5.00 -31.86
CA VAL A 346 28.75 5.45 -32.11
C VAL A 346 28.81 5.63 -33.62
N GLU A 347 29.01 6.88 -34.00
CA GLU A 347 29.06 7.40 -35.37
C GLU A 347 30.08 6.66 -36.25
#